data_AF-T0Y5C5-F1
#
_entry.id   AF-T0Y5C5-F1
#
_cell.length_a   1.000
_cell.length_b   1.000
_cell.length_c   1.000
_cell.angle_alpha   90.00
_cell.angle_beta   90.00
_cell.angle_gamma   90.00
#
_symmetry.space_group_name_H-M   'P 1'
#
loop_
_entity.id
_entity.type
_entity.pdbx_description
1 polymer ?
#
loop_
_entity_poly.entity_id
_entity_poly.type
_entity_poly.pdbx_seq_one_letter_code
_entity_poly.pdbx_strand_id
1 'polypeptide(L)' 'LGAGRIDEGAISLLRFAGKIDSVLTGEPSMLGVITPGGYGYMRSDGVAVIPMTALGP' A
#
# COMPACT_ATOMS: atom_id res chain seq x y z
N LEU A 1 1.60 4.21 -18.18
CA LEU A 1 0.47 3.58 -17.46
C LEU A 1 1.03 2.47 -16.57
N GLY A 2 0.75 2.49 -15.27
CA GLY A 2 1.39 1.64 -14.25
C GLY A 2 1.78 2.45 -13.01
N ALA A 3 2.82 3.28 -13.10
CA ALA A 3 3.32 4.09 -11.99
C ALA A 3 2.27 5.03 -11.37
N GLY A 4 1.50 5.78 -12.19
CA GLY A 4 0.48 6.70 -11.68
C GLY A 4 -0.63 6.02 -10.87
N ARG A 5 -0.91 4.73 -11.13
CA ARG A 5 -1.91 3.96 -10.36
C ARG A 5 -1.39 3.54 -8.98
N ILE A 6 -0.06 3.41 -8.84
CA ILE A 6 0.58 3.14 -7.54
C ILE A 6 0.48 4.37 -6.65
N ASP A 7 0.75 5.56 -7.19
CA ASP A 7 0.66 6.83 -6.44
C ASP A 7 -0.77 7.11 -5.98
N GLU A 8 -1.76 6.95 -6.87
CA GLU A 8 -3.18 7.09 -6.51
C GLU A 8 -3.60 6.13 -5.39
N GLY A 9 -3.15 4.87 -5.48
CA GLY A 9 -3.39 3.87 -4.44
C GLY A 9 -2.77 4.26 -3.09
N ALA A 10 -1.51 4.67 -3.09
CA ALA A 10 -0.80 5.10 -1.89
C ALA A 10 -1.48 6.31 -1.22
N ILE A 11 -1.84 7.34 -2.01
CA ILE A 11 -2.57 8.52 -1.51
C ILE A 11 -3.90 8.11 -0.87
N SER A 12 -4.63 7.18 -1.48
CA SER A 12 -5.90 6.68 -0.93
C SER A 12 -5.71 5.97 0.40
N LEU A 13 -4.70 5.09 0.50
CA LEU A 13 -4.39 4.34 1.72
C LEU A 13 -3.93 5.25 2.86
N LEU A 14 -3.08 6.26 2.57
CA LEU A 14 -2.65 7.23 3.58
C LEU A 14 -3.83 8.05 4.11
N ARG A 15 -4.75 8.47 3.23
CA ARG A 15 -5.99 9.15 3.64
C ARG A 15 -6.90 8.25 4.47
N PHE A 16 -6.95 6.96 4.15
CA PHE A 16 -7.73 5.99 4.91
C PHE A 16 -7.12 5.76 6.29
N ALA A 17 -5.82 5.55 6.38
CA ALA A 17 -5.10 5.39 7.65
C ALA A 17 -5.33 6.59 8.58
N GLY A 18 -5.29 7.82 8.07
CA GLY A 18 -5.60 9.02 8.85
C GLY A 18 -7.05 9.15 9.34
N LYS A 19 -7.96 8.25 8.94
CA LYS A 19 -9.35 8.18 9.40
C LYS A 19 -9.61 7.02 10.37
N ILE A 20 -8.63 6.14 10.59
CA ILE A 20 -8.77 5.00 11.49
C ILE A 20 -8.65 5.51 12.93
N ASP A 21 -9.61 5.11 13.77
CA ASP A 21 -9.49 5.29 15.22
C ASP A 21 -8.58 4.18 15.78
N SER A 22 -7.29 4.47 15.86
CA SER A 22 -6.29 3.50 16.30
C SER A 22 -6.33 3.22 17.81
N VAL A 23 -7.09 3.97 18.60
CA VAL A 23 -7.34 3.63 20.02
C VAL A 23 -8.23 2.38 20.11
N LEU A 24 -9.20 2.26 19.19
CA LEU A 24 -10.12 1.13 19.17
C LEU A 24 -9.55 -0.08 18.43
N THR A 25 -8.81 0.13 17.33
CA THR A 25 -8.39 -0.95 16.44
C THR A 25 -6.90 -1.28 16.48
N GLY A 26 -6.08 -0.42 17.09
CA GLY A 26 -4.64 -0.38 16.86
C GLY A 26 -4.28 0.22 15.49
N GLU A 27 -2.99 0.51 15.31
CA GLU A 27 -2.46 0.97 14.02
C GLU A 27 -2.47 -0.15 12.97
N PRO A 28 -2.71 0.18 11.68
CA PRO A 28 -2.57 -0.80 10.61
C PRO A 28 -1.18 -1.42 10.62
N SER A 29 -1.10 -2.75 10.54
CA SER A 29 0.18 -3.47 10.47
C SER A 29 0.95 -3.18 9.17
N MET A 30 0.25 -2.76 8.11
CA MET A 30 0.83 -2.40 6.81
C MET A 30 -0.18 -1.59 5.98
N LEU A 31 0.33 -0.68 5.15
CA LEU A 31 -0.38 -0.14 3.99
C LEU A 31 0.29 -0.65 2.72
N GLY A 32 -0.46 -1.26 1.81
CA GLY A 32 0.11 -1.89 0.62
C GLY A 32 -0.75 -1.75 -0.64
N VAL A 33 -0.10 -1.46 -1.77
CA VAL A 33 -0.69 -1.48 -3.11
C VAL A 33 -0.23 -2.72 -3.84
N ILE A 34 -1.18 -3.58 -4.22
CA ILE A 34 -0.89 -4.78 -5.01
C ILE A 34 -0.89 -4.42 -6.51
N THR A 35 0.17 -4.80 -7.22
CA THR A 35 0.33 -4.55 -8.65
C THR A 35 0.32 -5.86 -9.45
N PRO A 36 -0.08 -5.87 -10.74
CA PRO A 36 -0.05 -7.09 -11.55
C PRO A 36 1.36 -7.71 -11.71
N GLY A 37 2.41 -6.90 -11.58
CA GLY A 37 3.81 -7.33 -11.70
C GLY A 37 4.77 -6.19 -11.34
N GLY A 38 6.03 -6.30 -11.77
CA GLY A 38 7.10 -5.35 -11.45
C GLY A 38 7.89 -5.78 -10.21
N TYR A 39 8.50 -4.81 -9.54
CA TYR A 39 9.34 -5.05 -8.35
C TYR A 39 8.59 -4.68 -7.07
N GLY A 40 8.82 -5.46 -6.03
CA GLY A 40 8.38 -5.12 -4.68
C GLY A 40 9.36 -4.17 -4.03
N TYR A 41 8.84 -3.13 -3.38
CA TYR A 41 9.65 -2.15 -2.66
C TYR A 41 8.79 -1.40 -1.64
N MET A 42 9.45 -0.81 -0.64
CA MET A 42 8.85 0.17 0.24
C MET A 42 9.03 1.57 -0.34
N ARG A 43 7.92 2.31 -0.46
CA ARG A 43 7.96 3.73 -0.82
C ARG A 43 8.45 4.56 0.36
N SER A 44 8.94 5.77 0.09
CA SER A 44 9.38 6.71 1.12
C SER A 44 8.25 7.17 2.04
N ASP A 45 7.00 7.05 1.62
CA ASP A 45 5.79 7.35 2.40
C ASP A 45 5.31 6.17 3.27
N GLY A 46 6.07 5.07 3.32
CA GLY A 46 5.78 3.89 4.15
C GLY A 46 4.80 2.90 3.51
N VAL A 47 4.28 3.16 2.31
CA VAL A 47 3.40 2.22 1.60
C VAL A 47 4.22 1.16 0.86
N ALA A 48 3.87 -0.11 1.06
CA ALA A 48 4.45 -1.23 0.34
C ALA A 48 3.88 -1.34 -1.08
N VAL A 49 4.74 -1.51 -2.08
CA VAL A 49 4.34 -1.94 -3.42
C VAL A 49 4.60 -3.44 -3.52
N ILE A 50 3.54 -4.20 -3.79
CA ILE A 50 3.55 -5.65 -3.68
C ILE A 50 3.13 -6.24 -5.04
N PRO A 51 4.07 -6.70 -5.87
CA PRO A 51 3.73 -7.44 -7.08
C PRO A 51 2.94 -8.69 -6.71
N MET A 52 1.85 -8.96 -7.42
CA MET A 52 1.08 -10.19 -7.27
C MET A 52 1.95 -11.43 -7.49
N THR A 53 2.99 -11.32 -8.31
CA THR A 53 4.00 -12.37 -8.53
C THR A 53 4.83 -12.70 -7.29
N ALA A 54 4.84 -11.84 -6.26
CA ALA A 54 5.53 -12.08 -4.99
C ALA A 54 4.64 -12.78 -3.94
N LEU A 55 3.35 -12.97 -4.19
CA LEU A 55 2.41 -13.56 -3.22
C LEU A 55 2.41 -15.09 -3.22
N GLY A 56 3.15 -15.72 -4.14
CA GLY A 56 3.11 -17.17 -4.33
C GLY A 56 1.87 -17.64 -5.09
N PRO A 57 1.81 -18.93 -5.45
CA PRO A 57 0.65 -19.55 -6.10
C PRO A 57 -0.54 -19.75 -5.15
#